data_AF-A0A5C7JMZ9-F1
#
_entry.id   AF-A0A5C7JMZ9-F1
#
_cell.length_a   1.000
_cell.length_b   1.000
_cell.length_c   1.000
_cell.angle_alpha   90.00
_cell.angle_beta   90.00
_cell.angle_gamma   90.00
#
_symmetry.space_group_name_H-M   'P 1'
#
loop_
_entity.id
_entity.type
_entity.pdbx_description
1 polymer ?
#
loop_
_entity_poly.entity_id
_entity_poly.type
_entity_poly.pdbx_seq_one_letter_code
_entity_poly.pdbx_strand_id
1 'polypeptide(L)'
;MIRIDTKQKERKLNNIYNQIGFLAQVLIPLLDEMKETTQPKRQFKKACNDIISECDKFTREHFKHFQNFGEIPNPTGEKGHDAEDIYNVTAKAYDEAFKFFTERTANEVTSIMELIRNSEDKGLKLEEVNISYKPILK
;
A
#
# COMPACT_ATOMS: atom_id res chain seq x y z
N MET A 1 -23.92 -21.20 17.38
CA MET A 1 -23.41 -19.84 17.71
C MET A 1 -22.37 -19.47 16.66
N ILE A 2 -22.76 -18.70 15.64
CA ILE A 2 -21.92 -18.34 14.48
C ILE A 2 -21.15 -17.07 14.86
N ARG A 3 -19.89 -17.22 15.31
CA ARG A 3 -18.95 -16.11 15.60
C ARG A 3 -17.92 -15.89 14.49
N ILE A 4 -18.11 -16.53 13.34
CA ILE A 4 -17.12 -16.59 12.25
C ILE A 4 -17.22 -15.38 11.30
N ASP A 5 -18.42 -14.81 11.14
CA ASP A 5 -18.70 -13.71 10.20
C ASP A 5 -18.06 -12.37 10.64
N THR A 6 -18.09 -12.06 11.94
CA THR A 6 -17.54 -10.80 12.47
C THR A 6 -16.01 -10.71 12.30
N LYS A 7 -15.27 -11.79 12.57
CA LYS A 7 -13.80 -11.81 12.42
C LYS A 7 -13.36 -11.71 10.95
N GLN A 8 -14.09 -12.36 10.04
CA GLN A 8 -13.79 -12.25 8.60
C GLN A 8 -14.06 -10.83 8.09
N LYS A 9 -15.15 -10.21 8.55
CA LYS A 9 -15.49 -8.82 8.24
C LYS A 9 -14.43 -7.84 8.78
N GLU A 10 -13.99 -7.99 10.03
CA GLU A 10 -12.92 -7.17 10.61
C GLU A 10 -11.61 -7.30 9.83
N ARG A 11 -11.19 -8.52 9.48
CA ARG A 11 -9.97 -8.75 8.70
C ARG A 11 -10.05 -8.09 7.32
N LYS A 12 -11.21 -8.18 6.67
CA LYS A 12 -11.45 -7.50 5.39
C LYS A 12 -11.36 -5.97 5.52
N LEU A 13 -11.97 -5.40 6.55
CA LEU A 13 -11.93 -3.95 6.80
C LEU A 13 -10.50 -3.47 7.11
N ASN A 14 -9.72 -4.23 7.88
CA ASN A 14 -8.31 -3.92 8.15
C ASN A 14 -7.45 -3.96 6.88
N ASN A 15 -7.71 -4.93 5.98
CA ASN A 15 -7.02 -4.97 4.69
C ASN A 15 -7.35 -3.76 3.82
N ILE A 16 -8.62 -3.35 3.77
CA ILE A 16 -9.05 -2.15 3.04
C ILE A 16 -8.41 -0.90 3.65
N TYR A 17 -8.39 -0.77 4.98
CA TYR A 17 -7.74 0.33 5.68
C TYR A 17 -6.25 0.42 5.31
N ASN A 18 -5.53 -0.70 5.31
CA ASN A 18 -4.13 -0.76 4.91
C ASN A 18 -3.93 -0.37 3.43
N GLN A 19 -4.77 -0.89 2.53
CA GLN A 19 -4.73 -0.54 1.11
C GLN A 19 -4.90 0.97 0.91
N ILE A 20 -5.88 1.58 1.56
CA ILE A 20 -6.12 3.03 1.48
C ILE A 20 -4.92 3.81 2.02
N GLY A 21 -4.24 3.32 3.06
CA GLY A 21 -3.08 3.99 3.65
C GLY A 21 -1.89 4.07 2.72
N PHE A 22 -1.54 2.94 2.11
CA PHE A 22 -0.46 2.91 1.14
C PHE A 22 -0.82 3.68 -0.13
N LEU A 23 -2.08 3.61 -0.60
CA LEU A 23 -2.54 4.44 -1.72
C LEU A 23 -2.42 5.94 -1.40
N ALA A 24 -2.86 6.36 -0.22
CA ALA A 24 -2.78 7.75 0.22
C ALA A 24 -1.34 8.27 0.19
N GLN A 25 -0.38 7.47 0.66
CA GLN A 25 1.04 7.82 0.63
C GLN A 25 1.53 8.12 -0.79
N VAL A 26 1.13 7.31 -1.78
CA VAL A 26 1.57 7.51 -3.17
C VAL A 26 0.79 8.60 -3.90
N LEU A 27 -0.48 8.84 -3.52
CA LEU A 27 -1.27 9.89 -4.14
C LEU A 27 -0.74 11.30 -3.83
N ILE A 28 -0.16 11.51 -2.64
CA ILE A 28 0.33 12.83 -2.20
C ILE A 28 1.26 13.50 -3.24
N PRO A 29 2.39 12.89 -3.65
CA PRO A 29 3.30 13.53 -4.61
C PRO A 29 2.67 13.80 -5.98
N LEU A 30 1.78 12.91 -6.47
CA LEU A 30 1.07 13.11 -7.74
C LEU A 30 0.11 14.30 -7.68
N LEU A 31 -0.61 14.43 -6.57
CA LEU A 31 -1.53 15.55 -6.35
C LEU A 31 -0.76 16.86 -6.15
N ASP A 32 0.43 16.82 -5.54
CA ASP A 32 1.32 17.98 -5.43
C ASP A 32 1.85 18.42 -6.79
N GLU A 33 2.34 17.52 -7.64
CA GLU A 33 2.77 17.85 -9.00
C GLU A 33 1.64 18.44 -9.85
N MET A 34 0.41 17.95 -9.69
CA MET A 34 -0.75 18.51 -10.39
C MET A 34 -1.05 19.98 -10.02
N LYS A 35 -0.67 20.45 -8.83
CA LYS A 35 -0.92 21.85 -8.41
C LYS A 35 -0.16 22.84 -9.27
N GLU A 36 1.01 22.45 -9.75
CA GLU A 36 1.90 23.24 -10.61
C GLU A 36 1.37 23.37 -12.04
N THR A 37 0.39 22.55 -12.43
CA THR A 37 -0.23 22.64 -13.76
C THR A 37 -1.15 23.87 -13.86
N THR A 38 -1.20 24.47 -15.06
CA THR A 38 -2.12 25.58 -15.39
C THR A 38 -3.56 25.11 -15.61
N GLN A 39 -3.77 23.80 -15.77
CA GLN A 39 -5.08 23.16 -15.81
C GLN A 39 -5.19 22.16 -14.67
N PRO A 40 -5.72 22.61 -13.52
CA PRO A 40 -7.13 22.36 -13.26
C PRO A 40 -7.90 23.62 -12.85
N LYS A 41 -9.23 23.63 -13.08
CA LYS A 41 -10.14 24.67 -12.56
C LYS A 41 -9.97 24.79 -11.04
N ARG A 42 -10.00 26.01 -10.49
CA ARG A 42 -9.78 26.34 -9.04
C ARG A 42 -10.38 25.34 -8.04
N GLN A 43 -11.56 24.80 -8.33
CA GLN A 43 -12.27 23.82 -7.49
C GLN A 43 -11.54 22.48 -7.38
N PHE A 44 -10.94 22.00 -8.47
CA PHE A 44 -10.18 20.75 -8.46
C PHE A 44 -8.85 20.93 -7.71
N LYS A 45 -8.14 22.07 -7.87
CA LYS A 45 -6.97 22.38 -7.02
C LYS A 45 -7.31 22.39 -5.53
N LYS A 46 -8.47 22.94 -5.16
CA LYS A 46 -8.97 22.89 -3.78
C LYS A 46 -9.22 21.45 -3.33
N ALA A 47 -9.92 20.64 -4.13
CA ALA A 47 -10.16 19.24 -3.81
C ALA A 47 -8.87 18.44 -3.66
N CYS A 48 -7.85 18.67 -4.51
CA CYS A 48 -6.54 18.04 -4.37
C CYS A 48 -5.86 18.41 -3.05
N ASN A 49 -5.91 19.69 -2.63
CA ASN A 49 -5.37 20.12 -1.34
C ASN A 49 -6.09 19.46 -0.16
N ASP A 50 -7.43 19.40 -0.22
CA ASP A 50 -8.24 18.77 0.82
C ASP A 50 -7.91 17.26 0.91
N ILE A 51 -7.78 16.58 -0.23
CA ILE A 51 -7.37 15.17 -0.30
C ILE A 51 -5.97 14.97 0.26
N ILE A 52 -4.98 15.78 -0.12
CA ILE A 52 -3.62 15.68 0.41
C ILE A 52 -3.62 15.82 1.92
N SER A 53 -4.35 16.81 2.46
CA SER A 53 -4.40 17.02 3.91
C SER A 53 -4.98 15.80 4.65
N GLU A 54 -6.00 15.16 4.09
CA GLU A 54 -6.56 13.94 4.67
C GLU A 54 -5.63 12.73 4.48
N CYS A 55 -4.97 12.60 3.33
CA CYS A 55 -3.95 11.58 3.09
C CYS A 55 -2.78 11.71 4.08
N ASP A 56 -2.30 12.92 4.36
CA ASP A 56 -1.24 13.18 5.34
C ASP A 56 -1.65 12.78 6.77
N LYS A 57 -2.88 13.10 7.18
CA LYS A 57 -3.39 12.69 8.49
C LYS A 57 -3.51 11.17 8.57
N PHE A 58 -4.09 10.57 7.54
CA PHE A 58 -4.34 9.14 7.47
C PHE A 58 -3.04 8.34 7.48
N THR A 59 -2.04 8.72 6.67
CA THR A 59 -0.74 8.04 6.62
C THR A 59 0.01 8.14 7.94
N ARG A 60 -0.04 9.29 8.64
CA ARG A 60 0.56 9.43 9.97
C ARG A 60 -0.12 8.53 11.01
N GLU A 61 -1.45 8.45 10.99
CA GLU A 61 -2.19 7.58 11.89
C GLU A 61 -1.93 6.10 11.59
N HIS A 62 -1.95 5.74 10.30
CA HIS A 62 -1.62 4.41 9.80
C HIS A 62 -0.20 3.98 10.22
N PHE A 63 0.82 4.82 10.02
CA PHE A 63 2.18 4.54 10.48
C PHE A 63 2.25 4.35 12.00
N LYS A 64 1.60 5.21 12.78
CA LYS A 64 1.55 5.09 14.25
C LYS A 64 0.92 3.76 14.70
N HIS A 65 -0.07 3.24 13.98
CA HIS A 65 -0.64 1.93 14.30
C HIS A 65 0.39 0.80 14.17
N PHE A 66 1.23 0.82 13.14
CA PHE A 66 2.30 -0.16 12.98
C PHE A 66 3.39 0.03 14.03
N GLN A 67 3.81 1.29 14.29
CA GLN A 67 4.80 1.60 15.31
C GLN A 67 4.36 1.16 16.72
N ASN A 68 3.09 1.32 17.05
CA ASN A 68 2.54 0.93 18.36
C ASN A 68 2.20 -0.56 18.47
N PHE A 69 2.18 -1.31 17.36
CA PHE A 69 1.88 -2.74 17.38
C PHE A 69 3.03 -3.57 17.98
N GLY A 70 4.27 -3.15 17.72
CA GLY A 70 5.46 -3.87 18.15
C GLY A 70 5.73 -5.11 17.29
N GLU A 71 6.14 -6.22 17.93
CA GLU A 71 6.59 -7.41 17.22
C GLU A 71 5.43 -8.32 16.81
N ILE A 72 5.35 -8.67 15.52
CA ILE A 72 4.42 -9.64 14.98
C ILE A 72 5.00 -11.05 15.22
N PRO A 73 4.34 -11.91 16.01
CA PRO A 73 4.87 -13.21 16.36
C PRO A 73 4.97 -14.13 15.12
N ASN A 74 6.11 -14.81 14.98
CA ASN A 74 6.32 -15.81 13.95
C ASN A 74 5.73 -17.17 14.40
N PRO A 75 4.85 -17.81 13.60
CA PRO A 75 4.29 -19.13 13.92
C PRO A 75 5.34 -20.24 14.13
N THR A 76 6.55 -20.08 13.60
CA THR A 76 7.64 -21.07 13.68
C THR A 76 8.45 -21.00 14.99
N GLY A 77 8.19 -20.02 15.86
CA GLY A 77 8.93 -19.81 17.11
C GLY A 77 10.26 -19.07 16.96
N GLU A 78 10.59 -18.65 15.73
CA GLU A 78 11.68 -17.69 15.47
C GLU A 78 11.31 -16.28 15.96
N LYS A 79 12.31 -15.38 16.03
CA LYS A 79 12.06 -13.97 16.35
C LYS A 79 11.03 -13.41 15.37
N GLY A 80 10.01 -12.75 15.90
CA GLY A 80 8.97 -12.10 15.11
C GLY A 80 9.52 -10.91 14.34
N HIS A 81 8.69 -10.38 13.44
CA HIS A 81 9.03 -9.22 12.64
C HIS A 81 8.47 -7.96 13.29
N ASP A 82 9.27 -6.88 13.34
CA ASP A 82 8.76 -5.58 13.78
C ASP A 82 7.67 -5.10 12.79
N ALA A 83 6.50 -4.74 13.29
CA ALA A 83 5.44 -4.18 12.47
C ALA A 83 5.89 -2.90 11.75
N GLU A 84 6.77 -2.10 12.35
CA GLU A 84 7.37 -0.93 11.70
C GLU A 84 8.16 -1.32 10.45
N ASP A 85 8.92 -2.42 10.49
CA ASP A 85 9.66 -2.90 9.31
C ASP A 85 8.70 -3.39 8.22
N ILE A 86 7.63 -4.08 8.60
CA ILE A 86 6.60 -4.53 7.65
C ILE A 86 5.94 -3.34 6.97
N TYR A 87 5.62 -2.28 7.73
CA TYR A 87 5.10 -1.04 7.16
C TYR A 87 6.07 -0.50 6.11
N ASN A 88 7.36 -0.37 6.44
CA ASN A 88 8.34 0.23 5.56
C ASN A 88 8.59 -0.59 4.28
N VAL A 89 8.69 -1.93 4.40
CA VAL A 89 8.80 -2.81 3.22
C VAL A 89 7.56 -2.70 2.34
N THR A 90 6.38 -2.68 2.94
CA THR A 90 5.11 -2.58 2.20
C THR A 90 4.97 -1.22 1.54
N ALA A 91 5.24 -0.13 2.26
CA ALA A 91 5.20 1.23 1.73
C ALA A 91 6.15 1.38 0.52
N LYS A 92 7.38 0.87 0.64
CA LYS A 92 8.34 0.86 -0.47
C LYS A 92 7.84 0.05 -1.67
N ALA A 93 7.21 -1.10 -1.45
CA ALA A 93 6.62 -1.89 -2.53
C ALA A 93 5.48 -1.15 -3.24
N TYR A 94 4.67 -0.39 -2.51
CA TYR A 94 3.64 0.49 -3.11
C TYR A 94 4.28 1.63 -3.91
N ASP A 95 5.31 2.30 -3.37
CA ASP A 95 6.05 3.34 -4.09
C ASP A 95 6.64 2.78 -5.40
N GLU A 96 7.29 1.61 -5.35
CA GLU A 96 7.85 0.94 -6.53
C GLU A 96 6.77 0.54 -7.53
N ALA A 97 5.66 -0.05 -7.08
CA ALA A 97 4.55 -0.45 -7.94
C ALA A 97 3.92 0.76 -8.62
N PHE A 98 3.68 1.84 -7.89
CA PHE A 98 3.10 3.04 -8.47
C PHE A 98 4.04 3.72 -9.44
N LYS A 99 5.31 3.92 -9.07
CA LYS A 99 6.32 4.45 -9.98
C LYS A 99 6.36 3.62 -11.27
N PHE A 100 6.35 2.30 -11.13
CA PHE A 100 6.30 1.39 -12.26
C PHE A 100 5.05 1.60 -13.14
N PHE A 101 3.86 1.87 -12.58
CA PHE A 101 2.66 2.12 -13.36
C PHE A 101 2.55 3.54 -13.92
N THR A 102 3.08 4.56 -13.23
CA THR A 102 2.96 5.97 -13.63
C THR A 102 4.04 6.42 -14.61
N GLU A 103 5.21 5.78 -14.60
CA GLU A 103 6.30 6.06 -15.55
C GLU A 103 6.18 5.26 -16.87
N ARG A 104 5.25 4.31 -16.93
CA ARG A 104 5.02 3.47 -18.11
C ARG A 104 3.91 3.99 -19.00
N THR A 105 4.00 3.65 -20.27
CA THR A 105 2.90 3.87 -21.22
C THR A 105 1.72 2.93 -20.91
N ALA A 106 0.51 3.34 -21.28
CA ALA A 106 -0.70 2.55 -21.08
C ALA A 106 -0.59 1.11 -21.64
N ASN A 107 0.04 0.95 -22.81
CA ASN A 107 0.22 -0.35 -23.44
C ASN A 107 1.17 -1.28 -22.65
N GLU A 108 2.22 -0.72 -22.05
CA GLU A 108 3.11 -1.50 -21.19
C GLU A 108 2.38 -1.95 -19.93
N VAL A 109 1.62 -1.05 -19.29
CA VAL A 109 0.80 -1.40 -18.12
C VAL A 109 -0.15 -2.55 -18.45
N THR A 110 -0.88 -2.48 -19.57
CA THR A 110 -1.80 -3.56 -19.97
C THR A 110 -1.09 -4.86 -20.27
N SER A 111 0.07 -4.81 -20.94
CA SER A 111 0.86 -6.01 -21.28
C SER A 111 1.38 -6.73 -20.04
N ILE A 112 1.77 -5.98 -19.02
CA ILE A 112 2.24 -6.54 -17.74
C ILE A 112 1.10 -7.18 -16.97
N MET A 113 -0.07 -6.53 -16.91
CA MET A 113 -1.24 -7.13 -16.27
C MET A 113 -1.66 -8.43 -16.96
N GLU A 114 -1.51 -8.50 -18.29
CA GLU A 114 -1.74 -9.71 -19.05
C GLU A 114 -0.70 -10.80 -18.74
N LEU A 115 0.57 -10.44 -18.58
CA LEU A 115 1.62 -11.37 -18.15
C LEU A 115 1.34 -11.95 -16.75
N ILE A 116 0.91 -11.12 -15.80
CA ILE A 116 0.57 -11.56 -14.44
C ILE A 116 -0.59 -12.56 -14.48
N ARG A 117 -1.69 -12.23 -15.17
CA ARG A 117 -2.83 -13.14 -15.35
C ARG A 117 -2.40 -14.49 -15.93
N ASN A 118 -1.64 -14.45 -17.02
CA ASN A 118 -1.13 -15.67 -17.66
C ASN A 118 -0.19 -16.47 -16.76
N SER A 119 0.49 -15.83 -15.82
CA SER A 119 1.38 -16.52 -14.87
C SER A 119 0.60 -17.17 -13.74
N GLU A 120 -0.43 -16.49 -13.22
CA GLU A 120 -1.37 -17.04 -12.23
C GLU A 120 -2.15 -18.23 -12.81
N ASP A 121 -2.62 -18.12 -14.06
CA ASP A 121 -3.28 -19.22 -14.78
C ASP A 121 -2.37 -20.45 -14.96
N LYS A 122 -1.05 -20.23 -14.99
CA LYS A 122 -0.02 -21.29 -15.04
C LYS A 122 0.39 -21.80 -13.65
N GLY A 123 -0.26 -21.33 -12.59
CA GLY A 123 -0.07 -21.79 -11.22
C GLY A 123 0.89 -20.96 -10.37
N LEU A 124 1.31 -19.77 -10.82
CA LEU A 124 2.03 -18.85 -9.95
C LEU A 124 1.13 -18.44 -8.77
N LYS A 125 1.64 -18.57 -7.55
CA LYS A 125 0.98 -18.08 -6.34
C LYS A 125 1.85 -17.02 -5.70
N LEU A 126 1.34 -15.78 -5.65
CA LEU A 126 2.09 -14.63 -5.12
C LEU A 126 2.46 -14.82 -3.63
N GLU A 127 1.66 -15.54 -2.86
CA GLU A 127 1.94 -15.90 -1.47
C GLU A 127 3.14 -16.83 -1.27
N GLU A 128 3.56 -17.55 -2.33
CA GLU A 128 4.73 -18.44 -2.31
C GLU A 128 6.01 -17.71 -2.74
N VAL A 129 5.92 -16.44 -3.16
CA VAL A 129 7.08 -15.62 -3.53
C VAL A 129 7.79 -15.13 -2.26
N ASN A 130 9.01 -15.64 -2.03
CA ASN A 130 9.83 -15.22 -0.90
C ASN A 130 10.26 -13.76 -1.02
N ILE A 131 9.85 -12.93 -0.06
CA ILE A 131 10.27 -11.53 0.05
C ILE A 131 11.49 -11.49 0.97
N SER A 132 12.63 -11.01 0.46
CA SER A 132 13.83 -10.82 1.29
C SER A 132 13.57 -9.75 2.35
N TYR A 133 13.50 -10.15 3.63
CA TYR A 133 13.42 -9.22 4.76
C TYR A 133 14.81 -8.66 5.07
N LYS A 134 14.91 -7.32 5.13
CA LYS A 134 16.08 -6.62 5.66
C LYS A 134 15.60 -5.72 6.81
N PRO A 135 15.99 -6.00 8.07
CA PRO A 135 15.66 -5.11 9.18
C PRO A 135 16.24 -3.73 8.94
N ILE A 136 15.51 -2.68 9.32
CA ILE A 136 16.05 -1.34 9.30
C ILE A 136 17.05 -1.23 10.47
N LEU A 137 18.32 -0.96 10.15
CA LEU A 137 19.34 -0.67 11.16
C LEU A 137 18.94 0.65 11.86
N LYS A 138 18.56 0.55 13.14
CA LYS A 138 18.34 1.70 14.02
C LYS A 138 19.66 2.26 14.51
#